data_AF-A0A2P2JP64-F1
#
_entry.id   AF-A0A2P2JP64-F1
#
_cell.length_a   1.000
_cell.length_b   1.000
_cell.length_c   1.000
_cell.angle_alpha   90.00
_cell.angle_beta   90.00
_cell.angle_gamma   90.00
#
_symmetry.space_group_name_H-M   'P 1'
#
loop_
_entity.id
_entity.type
_entity.pdbx_description
1 polymer ?
#
loop_
_entity_poly.entity_id
_entity_poly.type
_entity_poly.pdbx_seq_one_letter_code
_entity_poly.pdbx_strand_id
1 'polypeptide(L)' 'MAKAVLNSFSDISSVELKLPNLHFIPVNISSKDNAIVKFNDDVYLPTDEPHGTIEASLSRFWSKM' A
#
# COMPACT_ATOMS: atom_id res chain seq x y z
N MET A 1 -7.91 9.09 -2.85
CA MET A 1 -7.05 9.18 -4.06
C MET A 1 -7.89 9.39 -5.32
N ALA A 2 -8.61 8.38 -5.84
CA ALA A 2 -9.41 8.53 -7.07
C ALA A 2 -10.41 9.70 -7.07
N LYS A 3 -11.13 9.93 -5.95
CA LYS A 3 -12.06 11.06 -5.81
C LYS A 3 -11.39 12.43 -5.98
N ALA A 4 -10.14 12.60 -5.53
CA ALA A 4 -9.43 13.86 -5.68
C ALA A 4 -9.09 14.15 -7.14
N VAL A 5 -8.69 13.11 -7.90
CA VAL A 5 -8.46 13.20 -9.34
C VAL A 5 -9.75 13.59 -10.07
N LEU A 6 -10.86 12.88 -9.81
CA LEU A 6 -12.15 13.22 -10.41
C LEU A 6 -12.64 14.61 -9.99
N ASN A 7 -12.35 15.11 -8.79
CA ASN A 7 -12.75 16.48 -8.44
C ASN A 7 -11.90 17.54 -9.14
N SER A 8 -10.64 17.24 -9.46
CA SER A 8 -9.70 18.20 -10.03
C SER A 8 -9.78 18.31 -11.55
N PHE A 9 -10.16 17.22 -12.24
CA PHE A 9 -10.19 17.16 -13.69
C PHE A 9 -11.57 16.74 -14.21
N SER A 10 -12.31 17.69 -14.79
CA SER A 10 -13.65 17.45 -15.38
C SER A 10 -13.63 16.35 -16.44
N ASP A 11 -12.56 16.31 -17.23
CA ASP A 11 -12.47 15.51 -18.45
C ASP A 11 -12.18 14.03 -18.16
N ILE A 12 -11.75 13.71 -16.94
CA ILE A 12 -11.55 12.33 -16.49
C ILE A 12 -12.91 11.75 -16.09
N SER A 13 -13.28 10.64 -16.73
CA SER A 13 -14.55 9.94 -16.53
C SER A 13 -14.49 8.84 -15.46
N SER A 14 -13.34 8.16 -15.35
CA SER A 14 -13.08 7.12 -14.35
C SER A 14 -11.59 7.06 -13.94
N VAL A 15 -11.33 6.44 -12.79
CA VAL A 15 -9.99 6.16 -12.28
C VAL A 15 -9.96 4.74 -11.73
N GLU A 16 -8.97 3.96 -12.15
CA GLU A 16 -8.66 2.65 -11.61
C GLU A 16 -7.44 2.72 -10.69
N LEU A 17 -7.49 2.02 -9.57
CA LEU A 17 -6.44 1.94 -8.59
C LEU A 17 -6.06 0.47 -8.39
N LYS A 18 -4.75 0.19 -8.46
CA LYS A 18 -4.14 -1.07 -8.04
C LYS A 18 -3.08 -0.73 -7.00
N LEU A 19 -3.31 -1.18 -5.77
CA LEU A 19 -2.54 -0.77 -4.60
C LEU A 19 -1.98 -2.03 -3.93
N PRO A 20 -0.79 -2.50 -4.35
CA PRO A 20 -0.10 -3.58 -3.65
C PRO A 20 0.34 -3.11 -2.26
N ASN A 21 0.11 -3.94 -1.25
CA ASN A 21 0.59 -3.72 0.11
C ASN A 21 1.91 -4.47 0.31
N LEU A 22 3.01 -3.86 -0.13
CA LEU A 22 4.35 -4.41 0.10
C LEU A 22 4.69 -4.38 1.59
N HIS A 23 4.93 -5.56 2.18
CA HIS A 23 5.12 -5.68 3.62
C HIS A 23 6.54 -5.29 4.04
N PHE A 24 6.61 -4.55 5.14
CA PHE A 24 7.83 -4.27 5.89
C PHE A 24 7.62 -4.86 7.29
N ILE A 25 8.25 -6.00 7.56
CA ILE A 25 8.00 -6.80 8.77
C ILE A 25 9.00 -6.41 9.87
N PRO A 26 8.56 -6.09 11.10
CA PRO A 26 9.46 -5.87 12.23
C PRO A 26 10.41 -7.03 12.48
N VAL A 27 11.71 -6.75 12.64
CA VAL A 27 12.72 -7.79 12.87
C VAL A 27 13.23 -7.74 14.31
N ASN A 28 13.27 -8.90 14.95
CA ASN A 28 14.05 -9.11 16.15
C ASN A 28 15.46 -9.57 15.75
N ILE A 29 16.49 -8.80 16.09
CA ILE A 29 17.87 -9.08 15.69
C ILE A 29 18.55 -9.89 16.80
N SER A 30 19.04 -11.08 16.47
CA SER A 30 19.88 -11.84 17.40
C SER A 30 21.30 -11.26 17.45
N SER A 31 21.83 -11.09 18.65
CA SER A 31 23.24 -10.75 18.86
C SER A 31 24.11 -12.01 18.96
N LYS A 32 25.42 -11.84 18.86
CA LYS A 32 26.42 -12.95 18.94
C LYS A 32 26.31 -13.76 20.23
N ASP A 33 25.79 -13.16 21.32
CA ASP A 33 25.64 -13.79 22.63
C ASP A 33 24.22 -14.37 22.84
N ASN A 34 23.45 -14.57 21.77
CA ASN A 34 22.04 -14.99 21.78
C ASN A 34 21.07 -14.04 22.51
N ALA A 35 21.50 -12.82 22.87
CA ALA A 35 20.58 -11.79 23.35
C ALA A 35 19.78 -11.21 22.17
N ILE A 36 18.46 -11.18 22.29
CA ILE A 36 17.55 -10.62 21.28
C ILE A 36 17.46 -9.10 21.47
N VAL A 37 17.86 -8.35 20.45
CA VAL A 37 17.55 -6.91 20.37
C VAL A 37 16.08 -6.79 20.00
N LYS A 38 15.29 -6.21 20.91
CA LYS A 38 13.86 -5.99 20.68
C LYS A 38 13.69 -4.89 19.64
N PHE A 39 12.77 -5.14 18.71
CA PHE A 39 12.29 -4.14 17.78
C PHE A 39 11.76 -2.89 18.50
N ASN A 40 12.08 -1.70 17.97
CA ASN A 40 11.65 -0.41 18.50
C ASN A 40 11.25 0.55 17.37
N ASP A 41 10.41 0.08 16.44
CA ASP A 41 9.94 0.84 15.27
C ASP A 41 11.07 1.36 14.36
N ASP A 42 12.17 0.62 14.30
CA ASP A 42 13.45 1.05 13.73
C ASP A 42 13.94 0.18 12.56
N VAL A 43 13.87 -1.15 12.68
CA VAL A 43 14.37 -2.08 11.66
C VAL A 43 13.26 -2.99 11.15
N TYR A 44 13.05 -2.95 9.83
CA TYR A 44 12.07 -3.76 9.13
C TYR A 44 12.73 -4.57 8.01
N LEU A 45 12.22 -5.78 7.76
CA LEU A 45 12.54 -6.61 6.61
C LEU A 45 11.51 -6.35 5.50
N PRO A 46 11.91 -5.78 4.36
CA PRO A 46 11.03 -5.73 3.20
C PRO A 46 10.82 -7.14 2.64
N THR A 47 9.59 -7.48 2.28
CA THR A 47 9.26 -8.72 1.58
C THR A 47 8.62 -8.43 0.24
N ASP A 48 8.99 -9.21 -0.76
CA ASP A 48 8.46 -9.09 -2.13
C ASP A 48 7.13 -9.83 -2.28
N GLU A 49 7.10 -11.13 -1.97
CA GLU A 49 5.91 -11.98 -2.05
C GLU A 49 5.77 -12.88 -0.80
N PRO A 50 4.54 -13.26 -0.40
CA PRO A 50 3.28 -12.79 -0.96
C PRO A 50 2.93 -11.37 -0.48
N HIS A 51 2.25 -10.59 -1.31
CA HIS A 51 1.61 -9.35 -0.87
C HIS A 51 0.12 -9.30 -1.21
N GLY A 52 -0.65 -8.65 -0.36
CA GLY A 52 -2.04 -8.33 -0.67
C GLY A 52 -2.12 -7.26 -1.75
N THR A 53 -3.05 -7.40 -2.70
CA THR A 53 -3.35 -6.35 -3.68
C THR A 53 -4.77 -5.84 -3.48
N ILE A 54 -4.93 -4.53 -3.34
CA ILE A 54 -6.23 -3.87 -3.23
C ILE A 54 -6.52 -3.18 -4.56
N GLU A 55 -7.63 -3.55 -5.20
CA GLU A 55 -8.07 -2.93 -6.45
C GLU A 55 -9.41 -2.20 -6.27
N ALA A 56 -9.56 -1.05 -6.94
CA ALA A 56 -10.80 -0.29 -6.93
C ALA A 56 -10.96 0.53 -8.22
N SER A 57 -12.22 0.73 -8.64
CA SER A 57 -12.57 1.63 -9.73
C SER A 57 -13.59 2.65 -9.25
N LEU A 58 -13.39 3.92 -9.60
CA LEU A 58 -14.32 5.00 -9.33
C LEU A 58 -14.62 5.76 -10.61
N SER A 59 -15.90 5.82 -10.98
CA SER A 59 -16.38 6.57 -12.14
C SER A 59 -17.34 7.68 -11.73
N ARG A 60 -17.47 8.70 -12.58
CA ARG A 60 -18.57 9.67 -12.44
C ARG A 60 -19.91 9.01 -12.72
N PHE A 61 -20.97 9.55 -12.15
CA PHE A 61 -22.34 9.03 -12.34
C PHE A 61 -22.76 9.03 -13.82
N TRP A 62 -22.45 10.10 -14.56
CA TRP A 62 -22.78 10.22 -15.99
C TRP A 62 -21.86 9.43 -16.92
N SER A 63 -20.75 8.87 -16.44
CA SER A 63 -19.81 8.12 -17.28
C SER A 63 -20.39 6.80 -17.82
N LYS A 64 -21.53 6.34 -17.27
CA LYS A 64 -22.21 5.11 -17.65
C LYS A 64 -23.47 5.35 -18.51
N MET A 65 -23.72 6.60 -18.90
CA MET A 65 -24.79 6.99 -19.82
C MET A 65 -24.32 6.96 -21.28
#